data_AF-A0A1T3BTD7-F1
#
_entry.id   AF-A0A1T3BTD7-F1
#
_cell.length_a   1.000
_cell.length_b   1.000
_cell.length_c   1.000
_cell.angle_alpha   90.00
_cell.angle_beta   90.00
_cell.angle_gamma   90.00
#
_symmetry.space_group_name_H-M   'P 1'
#
loop_
_entity.id
_entity.type
_entity.pdbx_description
1 polymer ?
#
loop_
_entity_poly.entity_id
_entity_poly.type
_entity_poly.pdbx_seq_one_letter_code
_entity_poly.pdbx_strand_id
1 'polypeptide(L)'
;MNFFAIHSRARDAIARKTVKVDGKIVFKAGEMVSDGATITVLLLPQSYVSRPALKLIYALDMFPVMTNKVTAIDVGASTGGFTQVLLERGVAHMIALDVGHNQFDARLSANSAVTLLEGLNVRDLKQEHLSGREIDLIV
;
A
#
# COMPACT_ATOMS: atom_id res chain seq x y z
N MET A 1 -2.43 -23.90 -9.55
CA MET A 1 -2.13 -22.47 -9.77
C MET A 1 -2.61 -21.70 -8.55
N ASN A 2 -1.76 -20.88 -7.93
CA ASN A 2 -2.14 -20.11 -6.73
C ASN A 2 -2.21 -18.61 -7.10
N PHE A 3 -3.42 -18.09 -7.29
CA PHE A 3 -3.64 -16.72 -7.79
C PHE A 3 -3.35 -15.63 -6.75
N PHE A 4 -3.44 -15.97 -5.46
CA PHE A 4 -3.25 -15.03 -4.35
C PHE A 4 -2.50 -15.71 -3.21
N ALA A 5 -1.58 -15.00 -2.57
CA ALA A 5 -0.80 -15.55 -1.46
C ALA A 5 -1.62 -15.80 -0.18
N ILE A 6 -2.71 -15.04 0.03
CA ILE A 6 -3.54 -15.12 1.23
C ILE A 6 -5.04 -15.00 0.90
N HIS A 7 -5.89 -15.65 1.70
CA HIS A 7 -7.36 -15.68 1.50
C HIS A 7 -8.00 -14.29 1.47
N SER A 8 -7.50 -13.34 2.27
CA SER A 8 -8.04 -11.98 2.30
C SER A 8 -7.85 -11.24 0.97
N ARG A 9 -6.73 -11.49 0.26
CA ARG A 9 -6.49 -10.94 -1.08
C ARG A 9 -7.43 -11.54 -2.13
N ALA A 10 -7.73 -12.84 -2.06
CA ALA A 10 -8.70 -13.47 -2.93
C ALA A 10 -10.11 -12.88 -2.73
N ARG A 11 -10.54 -12.72 -1.47
CA ARG A 11 -11.84 -12.08 -1.15
C ARG A 11 -11.90 -10.63 -1.63
N ASP A 12 -10.81 -9.88 -1.51
CA ASP A 12 -10.72 -8.51 -2.01
C ASP A 12 -10.90 -8.46 -3.53
N ALA A 13 -10.19 -9.31 -4.28
CA ALA A 13 -10.30 -9.37 -5.73
C ALA A 13 -11.73 -9.71 -6.19
N ILE A 14 -12.40 -10.64 -5.50
CA ILE A 14 -13.81 -10.97 -5.77
C ILE A 14 -14.71 -9.76 -5.48
N ALA A 15 -14.53 -9.08 -4.35
CA ALA A 15 -15.29 -7.88 -4.01
C ALA A 15 -15.11 -6.75 -5.05
N ARG A 16 -13.91 -6.64 -5.65
CA ARG A 16 -13.60 -5.69 -6.72
C ARG A 16 -14.10 -6.11 -8.10
N LYS A 17 -14.78 -7.27 -8.22
CA LYS A 17 -15.28 -7.82 -9.48
C LYS A 17 -14.17 -8.09 -10.49
N THR A 18 -12.97 -8.41 -10.02
CA THR A 18 -11.79 -8.71 -10.86
C THR A 18 -11.54 -10.20 -11.03
N VAL A 19 -12.36 -11.05 -10.43
CA VAL A 19 -12.28 -12.51 -10.58
C VAL A 19 -13.42 -12.99 -11.46
N LYS A 20 -13.08 -13.81 -12.46
CA LYS A 20 -14.02 -14.51 -13.31
C LYS A 20 -13.88 -16.02 -13.15
N VAL A 21 -15.01 -16.72 -13.19
CA VAL A 21 -15.11 -18.18 -13.28
C VAL A 21 -15.88 -18.50 -14.55
N ASP A 22 -15.29 -19.30 -15.43
CA ASP A 22 -15.85 -19.65 -16.75
C ASP A 22 -16.31 -18.42 -17.54
N GLY A 23 -15.50 -17.35 -17.48
CA GLY A 23 -15.74 -16.08 -18.17
C GLY A 23 -16.74 -15.13 -17.49
N LYS A 24 -17.43 -15.56 -16.41
CA LYS A 24 -18.41 -14.74 -15.68
C LYS A 24 -17.82 -14.15 -14.41
N ILE A 25 -18.15 -12.90 -14.09
CA ILE A 25 -17.71 -12.24 -12.85
C ILE A 25 -18.36 -12.93 -11.66
N VAL A 26 -17.53 -13.30 -10.67
CA VAL A 26 -17.99 -13.84 -9.38
C VAL A 26 -18.22 -12.71 -8.39
N PHE A 27 -19.33 -12.76 -7.66
CA PHE A 27 -19.70 -11.71 -6.71
C PHE A 27 -19.49 -12.11 -5.26
N LYS A 28 -19.38 -13.41 -4.96
CA LYS A 28 -19.26 -13.93 -3.59
C LYS A 28 -18.11 -14.92 -3.48
N ALA A 29 -17.29 -14.77 -2.43
CA ALA A 29 -16.13 -15.62 -2.22
C ALA A 29 -16.43 -17.09 -1.86
N GLY A 30 -17.67 -17.37 -1.41
CA GLY A 30 -18.15 -18.72 -1.10
C GLY A 30 -19.04 -19.31 -2.19
N GLU A 31 -19.01 -18.76 -3.40
CA GLU A 31 -19.77 -19.31 -4.53
C GLU A 31 -19.18 -20.67 -4.93
N MET A 32 -20.02 -21.69 -4.99
CA MET A 32 -19.61 -23.05 -5.39
C MET A 32 -19.27 -23.06 -6.88
N VAL A 33 -18.13 -23.64 -7.23
CA VAL A 33 -17.65 -23.76 -8.61
C VAL A 33 -17.35 -25.22 -8.92
N SER A 34 -17.36 -25.60 -10.20
CA SER A 34 -16.94 -26.93 -10.62
C SER A 34 -15.43 -27.11 -10.39
N ASP A 35 -14.99 -28.33 -10.07
CA ASP A 35 -13.57 -28.67 -9.91
C ASP A 35 -12.73 -28.36 -11.17
N GLY A 36 -13.35 -28.36 -12.35
CA GLY A 36 -12.71 -28.03 -13.63
C GLY A 36 -12.87 -26.57 -14.07
N ALA A 37 -13.46 -25.71 -13.24
CA ALA A 37 -13.81 -24.35 -13.64
C ALA A 37 -12.56 -23.51 -13.92
N THR A 38 -12.59 -22.72 -14.99
CA THR A 38 -11.49 -21.86 -15.38
C THR A 38 -11.56 -20.54 -14.61
N ILE A 39 -10.59 -20.32 -13.71
CA ILE A 39 -10.48 -19.07 -12.94
C ILE A 39 -9.56 -18.10 -13.69
N THR A 40 -10.08 -16.90 -13.97
CA THR A 40 -9.30 -15.79 -14.52
C THR A 40 -9.32 -14.62 -13.55
N VAL A 41 -8.14 -14.10 -13.22
CA VAL A 41 -8.01 -12.86 -12.44
C VAL A 41 -7.64 -11.73 -13.41
N LEU A 42 -8.53 -10.76 -13.54
CA LEU A 42 -8.24 -9.52 -14.24
C LEU A 42 -7.16 -8.78 -13.45
N LEU A 43 -5.99 -8.62 -14.06
CA LEU A 43 -4.93 -7.78 -13.52
C LEU A 43 -5.44 -6.33 -13.52
N LEU A 44 -5.68 -5.78 -12.34
CA LEU A 44 -5.83 -4.34 -12.21
C LEU A 44 -4.46 -3.70 -12.48
N PRO A 45 -4.40 -2.62 -13.27
CA PRO A 45 -3.18 -1.82 -13.36
C PRO A 45 -2.87 -1.27 -11.96
N GLN A 46 -1.66 -1.54 -11.49
CA GLN A 46 -1.11 -1.17 -10.17
C GLN A 46 -1.89 -1.67 -8.94
N SER A 47 -1.47 -2.84 -8.44
CA SER A 47 -1.84 -3.30 -7.11
C SER A 47 -1.06 -2.49 -6.06
N TYR A 48 -1.68 -1.46 -5.49
CA TYR A 48 -1.16 -0.83 -4.26
C TYR A 48 -1.04 -1.88 -3.15
N VAL A 49 0.02 -1.78 -2.34
CA VAL A 49 0.28 -2.74 -1.26
C VAL A 49 -0.84 -2.78 -0.20
N SER A 50 -1.67 -1.74 -0.12
CA SER A 50 -2.84 -1.69 0.76
C SER A 50 -4.04 -0.92 0.19
N ARG A 51 -5.27 -1.26 0.63
CA ARG A 51 -6.51 -0.55 0.28
C ARG A 51 -6.54 0.93 0.71
N PRO A 52 -6.02 1.30 1.90
CA PRO A 52 -5.93 2.70 2.30
C PRO A 52 -5.30 3.60 1.24
N ALA A 53 -4.34 3.13 0.44
CA ALA A 53 -3.68 3.93 -0.61
C ALA A 53 -4.66 4.74 -1.48
N LEU A 54 -5.84 4.17 -1.81
CA LEU A 54 -6.88 4.86 -2.58
C LEU A 54 -7.42 6.12 -1.88
N LYS A 55 -7.42 6.17 -0.55
CA LYS A 55 -7.82 7.35 0.22
C LYS A 55 -6.83 8.49 0.01
N LEU A 56 -5.53 8.21 0.08
CA LEU A 56 -4.51 9.23 -0.11
C LEU A 56 -4.48 9.71 -1.56
N ILE A 57 -4.62 8.81 -2.53
CA ILE A 57 -4.75 9.18 -3.95
C ILE A 57 -5.91 10.16 -4.14
N TYR A 58 -7.10 9.82 -3.65
CA TYR A 58 -8.26 10.70 -3.75
C TYR A 58 -8.03 12.05 -3.06
N ALA A 59 -7.42 12.06 -1.88
CA ALA A 59 -7.09 13.31 -1.19
C ALA A 59 -6.10 14.18 -2.00
N LEU A 60 -5.02 13.60 -2.52
CA LEU A 60 -4.03 14.32 -3.32
C LEU A 60 -4.55 14.79 -4.68
N ASP A 61 -5.57 14.12 -5.23
CA ASP A 61 -6.22 14.55 -6.46
C ASP A 61 -7.22 15.69 -6.23
N MET A 62 -7.83 15.74 -5.03
CA MET A 62 -8.81 16.77 -4.66
C MET A 62 -8.16 18.03 -4.07
N PHE A 63 -7.03 17.89 -3.39
CA PHE A 63 -6.35 18.98 -2.70
C PHE A 63 -5.01 19.30 -3.38
N PRO A 64 -4.67 20.59 -3.59
CA PRO A 64 -3.41 20.98 -4.21
C PRO A 64 -2.23 20.85 -3.23
N VAL A 65 -1.89 19.62 -2.86
CA VAL A 65 -0.77 19.29 -1.98
C VAL A 65 0.47 19.02 -2.83
N MET A 66 1.56 19.73 -2.54
CA MET A 66 2.84 19.49 -3.21
C MET A 66 3.51 18.25 -2.64
N THR A 67 3.71 17.23 -3.49
CA THR A 67 4.40 15.98 -3.13
C THR A 67 5.74 15.82 -3.83
N ASN A 68 6.03 16.63 -4.85
CA ASN A 68 7.26 16.49 -5.62
C ASN A 68 8.44 17.14 -4.91
N LYS A 69 9.57 16.43 -4.82
CA LYS A 69 10.84 16.89 -4.23
C LYS A 69 10.79 17.27 -2.74
N VAL A 70 9.77 16.80 -2.02
CA VAL A 70 9.63 17.04 -0.57
C VAL A 70 10.08 15.83 0.25
N THR A 71 10.44 16.05 1.51
CA THR A 71 10.61 14.97 2.50
C THR A 71 9.29 14.75 3.22
N ALA A 72 8.77 13.52 3.16
CA ALA A 72 7.50 13.17 3.77
C ALA A 72 7.65 12.06 4.83
N ILE A 73 6.77 12.06 5.82
CA ILE A 73 6.64 10.99 6.82
C ILE A 73 5.23 10.38 6.76
N ASP A 74 5.19 9.04 6.75
CA ASP A 74 3.98 8.21 6.79
C ASP A 74 3.86 7.62 8.21
N VAL A 75 2.92 8.13 9.00
CA VAL A 75 2.75 7.76 10.40
C VAL A 75 1.74 6.61 10.53
N GLY A 76 2.23 5.45 10.97
CA GLY A 76 1.45 4.21 10.93
C GLY A 76 1.50 3.56 9.55
N ALA A 77 2.68 3.54 8.93
CA ALA A 77 2.91 3.15 7.55
C ALA A 77 2.41 1.72 7.22
N SER A 78 2.27 0.85 8.23
CA SER A 78 1.77 -0.52 8.10
C SER A 78 2.52 -1.29 7.01
N THR A 79 1.80 -1.72 5.96
CA THR A 79 2.37 -2.43 4.80
C THR A 79 3.02 -1.49 3.76
N GLY A 80 2.90 -0.16 3.94
CA GLY A 80 3.53 0.86 3.09
C GLY A 80 2.63 1.46 1.99
N GLY A 81 1.31 1.41 2.16
CA GLY A 81 0.36 1.86 1.12
C GLY A 81 0.46 3.34 0.78
N PHE A 82 0.55 4.20 1.79
CA PHE A 82 0.69 5.64 1.60
C PHE A 82 2.10 6.00 1.12
N THR A 83 3.11 5.38 1.73
CA THR A 83 4.50 5.45 1.27
C THR A 83 4.63 5.16 -0.23
N GLN A 84 4.00 4.09 -0.73
CA GLN A 84 4.02 3.77 -2.16
C GLN A 84 3.41 4.91 -3.00
N VAL A 85 2.24 5.42 -2.61
CA VAL A 85 1.58 6.52 -3.33
C VAL A 85 2.46 7.75 -3.40
N LEU A 86 3.11 8.13 -2.29
CA LEU A 86 3.96 9.30 -2.24
C LEU A 86 5.25 9.13 -3.06
N LEU A 87 5.86 7.95 -3.05
CA LEU A 87 7.00 7.62 -3.93
C LEU A 87 6.62 7.75 -5.40
N GLU A 88 5.47 7.21 -5.80
CA GLU A 88 4.94 7.34 -7.17
C GLU A 88 4.63 8.80 -7.55
N ARG A 89 4.35 9.66 -6.55
CA ARG A 89 4.08 11.10 -6.70
C ARG A 89 5.34 11.98 -6.60
N GLY A 90 6.53 11.38 -6.52
CA GLY A 90 7.81 12.07 -6.68
C GLY A 90 8.38 12.74 -5.43
N VAL A 91 8.02 12.29 -4.22
CA VAL A 91 8.72 12.72 -3.00
C VAL A 91 10.23 12.47 -3.11
N ALA A 92 11.03 13.37 -2.54
CA ALA A 92 12.49 13.24 -2.50
C ALA A 92 12.93 12.15 -1.52
N HIS A 93 12.25 12.06 -0.37
CA HIS A 93 12.55 11.09 0.67
C HIS A 93 11.29 10.74 1.46
N MET A 94 11.16 9.48 1.84
CA MET A 94 10.09 8.95 2.66
C MET A 94 10.63 8.43 3.99
N ILE A 95 9.96 8.78 5.07
CA ILE A 95 10.14 8.16 6.38
C ILE A 95 8.87 7.37 6.68
N ALA A 96 8.98 6.05 6.74
CA ALA A 96 7.87 5.16 7.08
C ALA A 96 7.98 4.80 8.56
N LEU A 97 7.07 5.32 9.37
CA LEU A 97 7.06 5.13 10.83
C LEU A 97 5.94 4.17 11.22
N ASP A 98 6.24 3.13 12.00
CA ASP A 98 5.21 2.24 12.56
C ASP A 98 5.65 1.64 13.90
N VAL A 99 4.66 1.28 14.74
CA VAL A 99 4.89 0.55 16.00
C VAL A 99 5.04 -0.95 15.80
N GLY A 100 4.53 -1.47 14.68
CA GLY A 100 4.66 -2.88 14.28
C GLY A 100 6.04 -3.22 13.72
N HIS A 101 6.19 -4.50 13.37
CA HIS A 101 7.45 -5.07 12.87
C HIS A 101 7.19 -6.04 11.72
N ASN A 102 8.15 -6.14 10.78
CA ASN A 102 8.21 -7.14 9.71
C ASN A 102 6.95 -7.20 8.82
N GLN A 103 6.24 -6.09 8.66
CA GLN A 103 5.00 -6.01 7.87
C GLN A 103 5.12 -5.12 6.63
N PHE A 104 6.15 -4.28 6.59
CA PHE A 104 6.39 -3.36 5.48
C PHE A 104 6.82 -4.10 4.20
N ASP A 105 6.33 -3.69 3.03
CA ASP A 105 6.63 -4.37 1.77
C ASP A 105 8.14 -4.28 1.45
N ALA A 106 8.77 -5.45 1.25
CA ALA A 106 10.21 -5.56 1.02
C ALA A 106 10.72 -4.77 -0.20
N ARG A 107 9.86 -4.54 -1.21
CA ARG A 107 10.23 -3.74 -2.38
C ARG A 107 10.31 -2.26 -2.05
N LEU A 108 9.47 -1.79 -1.11
CA LEU A 108 9.49 -0.41 -0.64
C LEU A 108 10.68 -0.18 0.29
N SER A 109 10.98 -1.12 1.20
CA SER A 109 12.14 -0.98 2.10
C SER A 109 13.48 -1.07 1.38
N ALA A 110 13.54 -1.75 0.24
CA ALA A 110 14.74 -1.78 -0.61
C ALA A 110 14.99 -0.47 -1.38
N ASN A 111 14.04 0.47 -1.38
CA ASN A 111 14.21 1.76 -2.05
C ASN A 111 15.09 2.68 -1.19
N SER A 112 16.18 3.19 -1.77
CA SER A 112 17.12 4.08 -1.07
C SER A 112 16.52 5.42 -0.62
N ALA A 113 15.40 5.82 -1.21
CA ALA A 113 14.64 7.01 -0.80
C ALA A 113 13.71 6.73 0.40
N VAL A 114 13.73 5.53 0.99
CA VAL A 114 12.88 5.16 2.14
C VAL A 114 13.74 4.91 3.36
N THR A 115 13.39 5.56 4.47
CA THR A 115 13.86 5.23 5.82
C THR A 115 12.72 4.56 6.57
N LEU A 116 12.91 3.30 6.94
CA LEU A 116 11.93 2.54 7.72
C LEU A 116 12.26 2.61 9.20
N LEU A 117 11.30 3.09 10.01
CA LEU A 117 11.37 3.19 11.46
C LEU A 117 10.27 2.30 12.07
N GLU A 118 10.58 1.02 12.27
CA GLU A 118 9.70 0.05 12.93
C GLU A 118 9.91 0.01 14.46
N GLY A 119 8.86 -0.38 15.19
CA GLY A 119 8.89 -0.42 16.66
C GLY A 119 8.95 0.94 17.34
N LEU A 120 8.71 2.04 16.61
CA LEU A 120 8.81 3.40 17.13
C LEU A 120 7.42 4.04 17.20
N ASN A 121 7.03 4.45 18.41
CA ASN A 121 5.81 5.23 18.58
C ASN A 121 6.06 6.68 18.13
N VAL A 122 5.11 7.29 17.43
CA VAL A 122 5.19 8.71 17.04
C VAL A 122 5.35 9.65 18.23
N ARG A 123 4.84 9.28 19.41
CA ARG A 123 5.03 10.05 20.66
C ARG A 123 6.48 10.09 21.13
N ASP A 124 7.28 9.11 20.71
CA ASP A 124 8.70 8.97 21.06
C ASP A 124 9.61 9.40 19.91
N LEU A 125 9.04 9.94 18.82
CA LEU A 125 9.79 10.44 17.67
C LEU A 125 10.63 11.67 18.07
N LYS A 126 11.90 11.68 17.66
CA LYS A 126 12.89 12.72 17.97
C LYS A 126 13.62 13.13 16.70
N GLN A 127 14.25 14.31 16.73
CA GLN A 127 15.03 14.84 15.62
C GLN A 127 16.14 13.87 15.16
N GLU A 128 16.72 13.10 16.09
CA GLU A 128 17.76 12.11 15.79
C GLU A 128 17.25 11.00 14.86
N HIS A 129 16.00 10.55 15.04
CA HIS A 129 15.38 9.52 14.18
C HIS A 129 15.18 10.01 12.74
N LEU A 130 15.06 11.33 12.55
CA LEU A 130 14.87 11.95 11.25
C LEU A 130 16.19 12.23 10.51
N SER A 131 17.34 11.87 11.12
CA SER A 131 18.68 12.14 10.56
C SER A 131 18.89 13.61 10.19
N GLY A 132 18.31 14.53 10.96
CA GLY A 132 18.40 15.98 10.72
C GLY A 132 17.59 16.49 9.53
N ARG A 133 16.72 15.68 8.92
CA ARG A 133 15.83 16.12 7.84
C ARG A 133 14.69 16.98 8.39
N GLU A 134 14.35 18.04 7.66
CA GLU A 134 13.07 18.73 7.84
C GLU A 134 11.96 17.94 7.15
N ILE A 135 10.74 18.02 7.71
CA ILE A 135 9.57 17.30 7.20
C ILE A 135 8.60 18.32 6.60
N ASP A 136 8.34 18.17 5.31
CA ASP A 136 7.46 19.05 4.55
C ASP A 136 6.00 18.54 4.54
N LEU A 137 5.83 17.22 4.62
CA LEU A 137 4.54 16.55 4.50
C LEU A 137 4.41 15.40 5.50
N ILE A 138 3.27 15.34 6.19
CA ILE A 138 2.91 14.28 7.13
C ILE A 138 1.62 13.64 6.63
N VAL A 139 1.59 12.31 6.53
CA VAL A 139 0.41 11.52 6.16
C VAL A 139 0.09 10.42 7.17
#